data_AF-A0A0M2UU37-F1
#
_entry.id   AF-A0A0M2UU37-F1
#
_cell.length_a   1.000
_cell.length_b   1.000
_cell.length_c   1.000
_cell.angle_alpha   90.00
_cell.angle_beta   90.00
_cell.angle_gamma   90.00
#
_symmetry.space_group_name_H-M   'P 1'
#
loop_
_entity.id
_entity.type
_entity.pdbx_description
1 polymer ?
#
loop_
_entity_poly.entity_id
_entity_poly.type
_entity_poly.pdbx_seq_one_letter_code
_entity_poly.pdbx_strand_id
1 'polypeptide(L)'
;MDKIVVVPLYLNTDSSTVDVLKWSIGCEVEGEPSKANYLDETVECPGEYNEQNDFCNHMGAIHRRFRSFSDIQYIATNAIDYHPDISNVLLERAQEFSTDPSNEIVLLVGHGDGDDAIDQNYRDNVMARFANDVKGMGGFYDVQYGTIREDWCDKRVGAVQEIRDKINTAVSEGRTVIWVEVRIASWTNAHGQEWDTSDCTKLGTKDLLDAGKYIRANYLLYKPTSLAAWVVSMVNDAVTNNLYVNCLPSE
;
A
#
# COMPACT_ATOMS: atom_id res chain seq x y z
N MET A 1 14.38 10.51 -28.31
CA MET A 1 14.15 10.87 -26.90
C MET A 1 13.94 9.58 -26.16
N ASP A 2 14.89 9.24 -25.29
CA ASP A 2 14.85 7.98 -24.55
C ASP A 2 13.85 8.12 -23.39
N LYS A 3 13.18 7.03 -23.02
CA LYS A 3 12.17 7.04 -21.95
C LYS A 3 12.65 6.21 -20.76
N ILE A 4 12.59 6.79 -19.56
CA ILE A 4 12.77 6.09 -18.29
C ILE A 4 11.39 5.86 -17.67
N VAL A 5 11.02 4.60 -17.47
CA VAL A 5 9.79 4.22 -16.78
C VAL A 5 10.07 4.14 -15.28
N VAL A 6 9.31 4.89 -14.49
CA VAL A 6 9.35 4.87 -13.03
C VAL A 6 8.13 4.13 -12.53
N VAL A 7 8.35 3.06 -11.77
CA VAL A 7 7.31 2.27 -11.12
C VAL A 7 7.34 2.59 -9.62
N PRO A 8 6.37 3.34 -9.08
CA PRO A 8 6.30 3.61 -7.66
C PRO A 8 6.11 2.32 -6.86
N LEU A 9 7.10 1.92 -6.06
CA LEU A 9 6.99 0.80 -5.14
C LEU A 9 6.20 1.21 -3.90
N TYR A 10 4.87 1.34 -4.06
CA TYR A 10 3.92 1.72 -3.01
C TYR A 10 2.61 0.94 -3.18
N LEU A 11 1.89 0.69 -2.09
CA LEU A 11 0.68 -0.15 -2.10
C LEU A 11 -0.62 0.63 -2.13
N ASN A 12 -0.59 1.94 -2.40
CA ASN A 12 -1.78 2.75 -2.60
C ASN A 12 -1.46 3.86 -3.61
N THR A 13 -1.96 3.74 -4.83
CA THR A 13 -1.72 4.70 -5.92
C THR A 13 -2.20 6.11 -5.58
N ASP A 14 -3.27 6.23 -4.78
CA ASP A 14 -3.89 7.50 -4.42
C ASP A 14 -3.28 8.13 -3.15
N SER A 15 -2.17 7.56 -2.66
CA SER A 15 -1.42 8.15 -1.55
C SER A 15 -0.59 9.34 -2.00
N SER A 16 -0.59 10.38 -1.18
CA SER A 16 0.29 11.56 -1.36
C SER A 16 1.78 11.21 -1.52
N THR A 17 2.26 10.08 -0.98
CA THR A 17 3.63 9.61 -1.22
C THR A 17 3.88 9.29 -2.70
N VAL A 18 2.91 8.69 -3.40
CA VAL A 18 2.99 8.40 -4.83
C VAL A 18 2.97 9.69 -5.63
N ASP A 19 2.19 10.68 -5.20
CA ASP A 19 2.17 12.00 -5.83
C ASP A 19 3.53 12.71 -5.71
N VAL A 20 4.19 12.65 -4.56
CA VAL A 20 5.56 13.20 -4.42
C VAL A 20 6.56 12.50 -5.33
N LEU A 21 6.44 11.18 -5.51
CA LEU A 21 7.31 10.44 -6.43
C LEU A 21 7.10 10.87 -7.88
N LYS A 22 5.84 11.00 -8.30
CA LYS A 22 5.46 11.51 -9.63
C LYS A 22 5.90 12.97 -9.83
N TRP A 23 5.71 13.83 -8.83
CA TRP A 23 6.18 15.21 -8.82
C TRP A 23 7.70 15.30 -8.98
N SER A 24 8.43 14.45 -8.26
CA SER A 24 9.91 14.46 -8.27
C SER A 24 10.45 14.23 -9.68
N ILE A 25 9.74 13.49 -10.52
CA ILE A 25 10.14 13.17 -11.90
C ILE A 25 9.46 14.05 -12.96
N GLY A 26 8.69 15.06 -12.54
CA GLY A 26 8.08 16.06 -13.44
C GLY A 26 6.70 15.71 -14.00
N CYS A 27 5.95 14.80 -13.36
CA CYS A 27 4.57 14.50 -13.79
C CYS A 27 3.55 15.53 -13.29
N GLU A 28 2.49 15.74 -14.08
CA GLU A 28 1.26 16.38 -13.60
C GLU A 28 0.50 15.41 -12.68
N VAL A 29 0.08 15.88 -11.51
CA VAL A 29 -0.77 15.13 -10.55
C VAL A 29 -1.97 16.00 -10.20
N GLU A 30 -3.18 15.45 -10.29
CA GLU A 30 -4.40 16.17 -9.93
C GLU A 30 -4.55 16.23 -8.39
N GLY A 31 -4.69 17.45 -7.87
CA GLY A 31 -5.05 17.80 -6.50
C GLY A 31 -5.72 19.19 -6.52
N GLU A 32 -6.41 19.60 -5.44
CA GLU A 32 -7.32 20.76 -5.43
C GLU A 32 -6.86 22.03 -6.20
N PRO A 33 -7.80 22.79 -6.83
CA PRO A 33 -7.57 23.82 -7.86
C PRO A 33 -6.90 25.13 -7.42
N SER A 34 -6.16 25.15 -6.31
CA SER A 34 -5.24 26.26 -6.01
C SER A 34 -3.83 26.03 -6.58
N LYS A 35 -3.53 24.84 -7.11
CA LYS A 35 -2.24 24.52 -7.78
C LYS A 35 -2.43 23.76 -9.09
N ALA A 36 -2.52 24.58 -10.12
CA ALA A 36 -1.65 24.54 -11.28
C ALA A 36 -2.09 23.80 -12.56
N ASN A 37 -1.86 24.58 -13.61
CA ASN A 37 -1.93 24.33 -15.03
C ASN A 37 -0.45 24.24 -15.47
N TYR A 38 0.05 23.06 -15.81
CA TYR A 38 1.48 22.70 -15.64
C TYR A 38 2.40 23.00 -16.82
N LEU A 39 2.04 24.05 -17.55
CA LEU A 39 2.90 24.71 -18.51
C LEU A 39 3.49 26.01 -17.99
N ASP A 40 2.85 26.59 -16.98
CA ASP A 40 3.26 27.88 -16.42
C ASP A 40 3.12 27.96 -14.90
N GLU A 41 2.76 26.87 -14.20
CA GLU A 41 2.56 26.95 -12.75
C GLU A 41 3.19 25.78 -11.96
N THR A 42 3.89 26.14 -10.88
CA THR A 42 4.57 25.26 -9.91
C THR A 42 3.59 24.36 -9.16
N VAL A 43 3.80 23.03 -9.17
CA VAL A 43 3.13 22.11 -8.23
C VAL A 43 3.66 22.39 -6.82
N GLU A 44 2.79 22.60 -5.83
CA GLU A 44 3.22 22.64 -4.43
C GLU A 44 3.40 21.24 -3.86
N CYS A 45 4.54 21.05 -3.19
CA CYS A 45 4.82 19.89 -2.35
C CYS A 45 3.59 19.52 -1.50
N PRO A 46 3.16 18.25 -1.44
CA PRO A 46 2.12 17.79 -0.49
C PRO A 46 2.65 17.70 0.94
N GLY A 47 3.60 18.56 1.28
CA GLY A 47 4.36 18.67 2.52
C GLY A 47 4.99 20.07 2.59
N GLU A 48 6.08 20.24 3.31
CA GLU A 48 6.76 21.53 3.42
C GLU A 48 7.80 21.71 2.30
N TYR A 49 7.59 22.69 1.42
CA TYR A 49 8.54 23.00 0.34
C TYR A 49 9.64 23.96 0.81
N ASN A 50 10.89 23.62 0.52
CA ASN A 50 12.05 24.48 0.75
C ASN A 50 12.55 25.07 -0.58
N GLU A 51 12.24 26.34 -0.82
CA GLU A 51 12.61 27.06 -2.04
C GLU A 51 14.13 27.19 -2.22
N GLN A 52 14.88 27.43 -1.13
CA GLN A 52 16.32 27.67 -1.22
C GLN A 52 17.09 26.43 -1.68
N ASN A 53 16.56 25.24 -1.44
CA ASN A 53 17.23 23.97 -1.72
C ASN A 53 16.47 23.09 -2.73
N ASP A 54 15.33 23.55 -3.26
CA ASP A 54 14.45 22.86 -4.21
C ASP A 54 14.14 21.41 -3.77
N PHE A 55 13.59 21.29 -2.56
CA PHE A 55 13.12 20.00 -2.05
C PHE A 55 11.77 20.10 -1.33
N CYS A 56 11.03 19.00 -1.36
CA CYS A 56 9.78 18.76 -0.67
C CYS A 56 10.04 17.89 0.56
N ASN A 57 9.66 18.36 1.75
CA ASN A 57 9.67 17.57 2.98
C ASN A 57 8.28 16.96 3.19
N HIS A 58 8.17 15.65 3.03
CA HIS A 58 6.91 14.93 3.15
C HIS A 58 7.12 13.70 4.02
N MET A 59 6.29 13.53 5.06
CA MET A 59 6.34 12.40 6.00
C MET A 59 7.75 12.15 6.60
N GLY A 60 8.51 13.23 6.84
CA GLY A 60 9.88 13.16 7.38
C GLY A 60 10.97 12.79 6.37
N ALA A 61 10.62 12.64 5.09
CA ALA A 61 11.55 12.39 3.99
C ALA A 61 11.77 13.65 3.13
N ILE A 62 12.97 13.78 2.57
CA ILE A 62 13.35 14.87 1.67
C ILE A 62 13.31 14.36 0.22
N HIS A 63 12.46 14.97 -0.60
CA HIS A 63 12.29 14.66 -2.01
C HIS A 63 12.78 15.82 -2.87
N ARG A 64 13.64 15.55 -3.85
CA ARG A 64 14.17 16.57 -4.77
C ARG A 64 13.64 16.31 -6.17
N ARG A 65 13.38 17.39 -6.91
CA ARG A 65 13.12 17.25 -8.34
C ARG A 65 14.35 16.73 -9.05
N PHE A 66 14.13 15.72 -9.89
CA PHE A 66 15.12 15.34 -10.88
C PHE A 66 15.25 16.48 -11.88
N ARG A 67 16.48 16.94 -12.11
CA ARG A 67 16.72 17.91 -13.20
C ARG A 67 16.40 17.20 -14.52
N SER A 68 15.61 17.86 -15.36
CA SER A 68 15.38 17.41 -16.72
C SER A 68 16.72 17.31 -17.46
N PHE A 69 17.04 16.12 -17.95
CA PHE A 69 18.11 15.94 -18.93
C PHE A 69 17.46 16.11 -20.31
N SER A 70 18.03 16.95 -21.16
CA SER A 70 17.42 17.40 -22.42
C SER A 70 17.10 16.29 -23.43
N ASP A 71 17.60 15.08 -23.20
CA ASP A 71 17.51 13.91 -24.07
C ASP A 71 16.67 12.75 -23.48
N ILE A 72 16.23 12.86 -22.21
CA ILE A 72 15.54 11.80 -21.47
C ILE A 72 14.16 12.29 -20.99
N GLN A 73 13.13 11.48 -21.27
CA GLN A 73 11.79 11.64 -20.71
C GLN A 73 11.60 10.67 -19.53
N TYR A 74 11.11 11.15 -18.40
CA TYR A 74 10.58 10.28 -17.35
C TYR A 74 9.08 10.08 -17.57
N ILE A 75 8.58 8.86 -17.34
CA ILE A 75 7.15 8.55 -17.28
C ILE A 75 6.88 7.69 -16.05
N ALA A 76 5.76 7.91 -15.38
CA ALA A 76 5.36 7.11 -14.22
C ALA A 76 4.25 6.13 -14.59
N THR A 77 4.23 4.98 -13.93
CA THR A 77 3.04 4.13 -13.85
C THR A 77 2.21 4.51 -12.62
N ASN A 78 1.05 3.86 -12.44
CA ASN A 78 0.44 3.74 -11.11
C ASN A 78 1.40 3.01 -10.15
N ALA A 79 1.13 3.07 -8.84
CA ALA A 79 1.94 2.35 -7.85
C ALA A 79 1.70 0.83 -7.94
N ILE A 80 2.38 0.00 -7.17
CA ILE A 80 2.32 -1.46 -7.44
C ILE A 80 0.96 -2.12 -7.15
N ASP A 81 0.06 -1.41 -6.48
CA ASP A 81 -1.24 -1.89 -6.03
C ASP A 81 -2.24 -2.25 -7.14
N TYR A 82 -2.14 -1.66 -8.33
CA TYR A 82 -3.03 -2.06 -9.45
C TYR A 82 -2.67 -3.41 -10.05
N HIS A 83 -1.44 -3.91 -9.86
CA HIS A 83 -0.95 -5.04 -10.65
C HIS A 83 -1.46 -6.39 -10.11
N PRO A 84 -2.00 -7.29 -10.96
CA PRO A 84 -2.53 -8.59 -10.53
C PRO A 84 -1.49 -9.50 -9.85
N ASP A 85 -0.21 -9.37 -10.19
CA ASP A 85 0.83 -10.21 -9.58
C ASP A 85 0.93 -10.02 -8.06
N ILE A 86 0.49 -8.87 -7.51
CA ILE A 86 0.48 -8.66 -6.06
C ILE A 86 -0.44 -9.65 -5.35
N SER A 87 -1.60 -9.98 -5.94
CA SER A 87 -2.51 -11.00 -5.39
C SER A 87 -1.83 -12.37 -5.32
N ASN A 88 -0.97 -12.72 -6.28
CA ASN A 88 -0.20 -13.96 -6.25
C ASN A 88 0.79 -13.99 -5.09
N VAL A 89 1.46 -12.86 -4.81
CA VAL A 89 2.37 -12.76 -3.66
C VAL A 89 1.62 -12.94 -2.36
N LEU A 90 0.50 -12.25 -2.19
CA LEU A 90 -0.34 -12.35 -1.00
C LEU A 90 -0.85 -13.78 -0.79
N LEU A 91 -1.23 -14.46 -1.88
CA LEU A 91 -1.58 -15.87 -1.86
C LEU A 91 -0.41 -16.74 -1.40
N GLU A 92 0.78 -16.56 -1.96
CA GLU A 92 1.97 -17.29 -1.54
C GLU A 92 2.25 -17.08 -0.05
N ARG A 93 2.11 -15.84 0.46
CA ARG A 93 2.30 -15.54 1.89
C ARG A 93 1.31 -16.29 2.77
N ALA A 94 0.05 -16.39 2.35
CA ALA A 94 -0.95 -17.18 3.06
C ALA A 94 -0.60 -18.69 3.03
N GLN A 95 -0.22 -19.19 1.86
CA GLN A 95 0.08 -20.61 1.63
C GLN A 95 1.32 -21.10 2.38
N GLU A 96 2.29 -20.23 2.69
CA GLU A 96 3.43 -20.56 3.56
C GLU A 96 3.01 -21.13 4.93
N PHE A 97 1.81 -20.77 5.41
CA PHE A 97 1.29 -21.14 6.73
C PHE A 97 -0.01 -21.94 6.68
N SER A 98 -0.58 -22.12 5.49
CA SER A 98 -1.84 -22.84 5.29
C SER A 98 -1.64 -24.35 5.38
N THR A 99 -2.59 -25.03 6.04
CA THR A 99 -2.62 -26.50 6.13
C THR A 99 -3.98 -27.08 5.76
N ASP A 100 -5.06 -26.32 5.96
CA ASP A 100 -6.42 -26.64 5.53
C ASP A 100 -7.12 -25.35 5.06
N PRO A 101 -6.89 -24.92 3.81
CA PRO A 101 -7.48 -23.70 3.28
C PRO A 101 -8.99 -23.61 3.50
N SER A 102 -9.70 -24.73 3.36
CA SER A 102 -11.16 -24.79 3.47
C SER A 102 -11.70 -24.48 4.87
N ASN A 103 -10.84 -24.47 5.89
CA ASN A 103 -11.16 -24.07 7.27
C ASN A 103 -10.41 -22.80 7.73
N GLU A 104 -9.67 -22.16 6.84
CA GLU A 104 -8.81 -21.02 7.15
C GLU A 104 -9.39 -19.72 6.55
N ILE A 105 -9.29 -18.64 7.33
CA ILE A 105 -9.57 -17.28 6.89
C ILE A 105 -8.25 -16.55 6.71
N VAL A 106 -8.02 -16.02 5.52
CA VAL A 106 -6.92 -15.08 5.30
C VAL A 106 -7.41 -13.68 5.64
N LEU A 107 -6.69 -12.99 6.52
CA LEU A 107 -6.95 -11.61 6.87
C LEU A 107 -5.84 -10.72 6.29
N LEU A 108 -6.14 -10.04 5.19
CA LEU A 108 -5.25 -9.07 4.55
C LEU A 108 -5.27 -7.76 5.33
N VAL A 109 -4.13 -7.33 5.89
CA VAL A 109 -4.07 -6.09 6.67
C VAL A 109 -3.11 -5.09 6.04
N GLY A 110 -3.66 -3.95 5.62
CA GLY A 110 -2.90 -2.84 5.06
C GLY A 110 -2.52 -1.79 6.10
N HIS A 111 -1.64 -0.86 5.70
CA HIS A 111 -1.34 0.32 6.51
C HIS A 111 -2.58 1.20 6.71
N GLY A 112 -3.27 1.53 5.60
CA GLY A 112 -4.34 2.53 5.58
C GLY A 112 -3.82 3.95 5.46
N ASP A 113 -4.75 4.90 5.44
CA ASP A 113 -4.46 6.33 5.29
C ASP A 113 -5.08 7.16 6.44
N GLY A 114 -4.59 8.38 6.66
CA GLY A 114 -5.16 9.30 7.65
C GLY A 114 -6.42 9.98 7.18
N ASP A 115 -6.54 10.16 5.86
CA ASP A 115 -7.74 10.64 5.21
C ASP A 115 -8.76 9.49 5.06
N ASP A 116 -10.00 9.74 5.49
CA ASP A 116 -11.04 8.71 5.47
C ASP A 116 -11.51 8.35 4.05
N ALA A 117 -11.48 9.29 3.11
CA ALA A 117 -11.87 9.02 1.73
C ALA A 117 -10.79 8.20 1.01
N ILE A 118 -9.51 8.53 1.23
CA ILE A 118 -8.38 7.77 0.67
C ILE A 118 -8.35 6.35 1.28
N ASP A 119 -8.49 6.21 2.60
CA ASP A 119 -8.53 4.90 3.25
C ASP A 119 -9.72 4.05 2.76
N GLN A 120 -10.91 4.65 2.63
CA GLN A 120 -12.08 3.96 2.12
C GLN A 120 -11.90 3.51 0.66
N ASN A 121 -11.37 4.39 -0.20
CA ASN A 121 -11.08 4.05 -1.60
C ASN A 121 -10.04 2.92 -1.71
N TYR A 122 -8.97 2.97 -0.91
CA TYR A 122 -7.98 1.90 -0.82
C TYR A 122 -8.61 0.56 -0.40
N ARG A 123 -9.50 0.59 0.60
CA ARG A 123 -10.21 -0.61 1.07
C ARG A 123 -11.13 -1.18 -0.02
N ASP A 124 -11.91 -0.33 -0.66
CA ASP A 124 -12.97 -0.77 -1.60
C ASP A 124 -12.45 -1.18 -2.96
N ASN A 125 -11.36 -0.57 -3.44
CA ASN A 125 -10.84 -0.80 -4.79
C ASN A 125 -9.60 -1.66 -4.83
N VAL A 126 -8.71 -1.55 -3.84
CA VAL A 126 -7.44 -2.30 -3.81
C VAL A 126 -7.56 -3.54 -2.93
N MET A 127 -7.85 -3.36 -1.64
CA MET A 127 -7.88 -4.48 -0.69
C MET A 127 -9.00 -5.47 -1.01
N ALA A 128 -10.17 -4.99 -1.44
CA ALA A 128 -11.28 -5.85 -1.88
C ALA A 128 -10.90 -6.69 -3.09
N ARG A 129 -10.18 -6.10 -4.07
CA ARG A 129 -9.68 -6.82 -5.23
C ARG A 129 -8.70 -7.92 -4.83
N PHE A 130 -7.71 -7.60 -4.00
CA PHE A 130 -6.76 -8.58 -3.50
C PHE A 130 -7.46 -9.72 -2.75
N ALA A 131 -8.44 -9.39 -1.90
CA ALA A 131 -9.21 -10.40 -1.17
C ALA A 131 -9.96 -11.33 -2.13
N ASN A 132 -10.63 -10.79 -3.15
CA ASN A 132 -11.34 -11.57 -4.16
C ASN A 132 -10.41 -12.48 -4.95
N ASP A 133 -9.28 -11.96 -5.41
CA ASP A 133 -8.28 -12.73 -6.16
C ASP A 133 -7.70 -13.87 -5.29
N VAL A 134 -7.23 -13.56 -4.08
CA VAL A 134 -6.66 -14.56 -3.17
C VAL A 134 -7.69 -15.64 -2.81
N LYS A 135 -8.96 -15.26 -2.63
CA LYS A 135 -10.04 -16.22 -2.37
C LYS A 135 -10.27 -17.14 -3.57
N GLY A 136 -10.38 -16.56 -4.77
CA GLY A 136 -10.61 -17.29 -6.01
C GLY A 136 -9.49 -18.26 -6.37
N MET A 137 -8.24 -17.92 -6.02
CA MET A 137 -7.06 -18.74 -6.31
C MET A 137 -6.73 -19.74 -5.19
N GLY A 138 -6.95 -19.38 -3.92
CA GLY A 138 -6.41 -20.11 -2.77
C GLY A 138 -7.32 -21.16 -2.16
N GLY A 139 -8.62 -21.15 -2.48
CA GLY A 139 -9.57 -22.12 -1.90
C GLY A 139 -9.82 -21.94 -0.39
N PHE A 140 -9.47 -20.77 0.15
CA PHE A 140 -9.70 -20.43 1.56
C PHE A 140 -11.19 -20.35 1.89
N TYR A 141 -11.55 -20.64 3.15
CA TYR A 141 -12.93 -20.49 3.62
C TYR A 141 -13.46 -19.08 3.35
N ASP A 142 -12.65 -18.09 3.72
CA ASP A 142 -12.91 -16.70 3.42
C ASP A 142 -11.60 -15.91 3.32
N VAL A 143 -11.67 -14.75 2.64
CA VAL A 143 -10.57 -13.79 2.64
C VAL A 143 -11.16 -12.44 3.00
N GLN A 144 -10.73 -11.93 4.15
CA GLN A 144 -11.17 -10.67 4.71
C GLN A 144 -10.04 -9.65 4.64
N TYR A 145 -10.38 -8.38 4.77
CA TYR A 145 -9.40 -7.32 4.76
C TYR A 145 -9.74 -6.20 5.74
N GLY A 146 -8.74 -5.38 6.05
CA GLY A 146 -8.86 -4.14 6.81
C GLY A 146 -7.55 -3.35 6.82
N THR A 147 -7.56 -2.20 7.46
CA THR A 147 -6.39 -1.33 7.65
C THR A 147 -6.12 -1.12 9.13
N ILE A 148 -4.87 -0.78 9.50
CA ILE A 148 -4.48 -0.61 10.90
C ILE A 148 -4.38 0.86 11.32
N ARG A 149 -4.17 1.76 10.34
CA ARG A 149 -4.09 3.24 10.48
C ARG A 149 -3.19 3.66 11.64
N GLU A 150 -2.01 3.05 11.72
CA GLU A 150 -1.17 3.07 12.93
C GLU A 150 -0.57 4.45 13.27
N ASP A 151 -0.45 5.33 12.28
CA ASP A 151 0.09 6.68 12.43
C ASP A 151 -0.95 7.70 12.93
N TRP A 152 -2.26 7.36 12.89
CA TRP A 152 -3.35 8.29 13.19
C TRP A 152 -4.16 7.83 14.40
N CYS A 153 -3.82 8.36 15.57
CA CYS A 153 -4.38 7.92 16.85
C CYS A 153 -5.91 7.94 16.94
N ASP A 154 -6.54 8.96 16.36
CA ASP A 154 -8.00 9.10 16.31
C ASP A 154 -8.67 8.03 15.43
N LYS A 155 -7.95 7.52 14.44
CA LYS A 155 -8.43 6.47 13.51
C LYS A 155 -8.09 5.07 13.99
N ARG A 156 -6.93 4.91 14.62
CA ARG A 156 -6.33 3.63 15.01
C ARG A 156 -7.21 2.80 15.94
N VAL A 157 -7.94 3.42 16.87
CA VAL A 157 -8.83 2.69 17.81
C VAL A 157 -9.87 1.88 17.05
N GLY A 158 -10.60 2.52 16.13
CA GLY A 158 -11.63 1.85 15.33
C GLY A 158 -11.04 0.81 14.38
N ALA A 159 -9.93 1.15 13.73
CA ALA A 159 -9.23 0.27 12.80
C ALA A 159 -8.73 -1.02 13.47
N VAL A 160 -8.05 -0.91 14.63
CA VAL A 160 -7.57 -2.06 15.39
C VAL A 160 -8.75 -2.86 15.97
N GLN A 161 -9.81 -2.21 16.46
CA GLN A 161 -11.00 -2.91 16.95
C GLN A 161 -11.64 -3.77 15.84
N GLU A 162 -11.79 -3.23 14.64
CA GLU A 162 -12.34 -3.98 13.49
C GLU A 162 -11.53 -5.26 13.22
N ILE A 163 -10.20 -5.15 13.20
CA ILE A 163 -9.30 -6.28 12.99
C ILE A 163 -9.44 -7.31 14.12
N ARG A 164 -9.50 -6.86 15.37
CA ARG A 164 -9.71 -7.74 16.54
C ARG A 164 -11.05 -8.47 16.46
N ASP A 165 -12.10 -7.80 16.01
CA ASP A 165 -13.44 -8.38 15.89
C ASP A 165 -13.48 -9.47 14.80
N LYS A 166 -12.84 -9.23 13.65
CA LYS A 166 -12.69 -10.24 12.59
C LYS A 166 -11.97 -11.50 13.11
N ILE A 167 -10.85 -11.32 13.82
CA ILE A 167 -10.09 -12.44 14.41
C ILE A 167 -10.95 -13.21 15.42
N ASN A 168 -11.58 -12.52 16.36
CA ASN A 168 -12.36 -13.18 17.41
C ASN A 168 -13.60 -13.88 16.85
N THR A 169 -14.26 -13.30 15.85
CA THR A 169 -15.40 -13.92 15.17
C THR A 169 -14.96 -15.21 14.50
N ALA A 170 -13.92 -15.17 13.67
CA ALA A 170 -13.37 -16.34 12.99
C ALA A 170 -13.00 -17.47 13.96
N VAL A 171 -12.30 -17.14 15.04
CA VAL A 171 -11.93 -18.12 16.07
C VAL A 171 -13.15 -18.70 16.77
N SER A 172 -14.18 -17.88 17.06
CA SER A 172 -15.42 -18.37 17.68
C SER A 172 -16.20 -19.32 16.78
N GLU A 173 -16.05 -19.19 15.46
CA GLU A 173 -16.60 -20.08 14.44
C GLU A 173 -15.75 -21.33 14.18
N GLY A 174 -14.66 -21.52 14.93
CA GLY A 174 -13.75 -22.66 14.78
C GLY A 174 -12.81 -22.57 13.58
N ARG A 175 -12.62 -21.36 13.02
CA ARG A 175 -11.72 -21.10 11.89
C ARG A 175 -10.33 -20.74 12.38
N THR A 176 -9.33 -21.11 11.57
CA THR A 176 -7.95 -20.64 11.74
C THR A 176 -7.78 -19.33 11.00
N VAL A 177 -7.11 -18.34 11.59
CA VAL A 177 -6.84 -17.05 10.94
C VAL A 177 -5.37 -16.95 10.55
N ILE A 178 -5.12 -16.60 9.28
CA ILE A 178 -3.79 -16.28 8.77
C ILE A 178 -3.78 -14.78 8.44
N TRP A 179 -3.07 -13.99 9.25
CA TRP A 179 -2.84 -12.57 8.99
C TRP A 179 -1.75 -12.42 7.94
N VAL A 180 -2.08 -11.80 6.80
CA VAL A 180 -1.11 -11.48 5.75
C VAL A 180 -0.96 -9.97 5.65
N GLU A 181 0.29 -9.51 5.69
CA GLU A 181 0.61 -8.09 5.62
C GLU A 181 0.54 -7.59 4.18
N VAL A 182 -0.36 -6.64 3.92
CA VAL A 182 -0.37 -5.86 2.68
C VAL A 182 0.61 -4.68 2.87
N ARG A 183 1.88 -5.04 3.02
CA ARG A 183 3.02 -4.14 3.24
C ARG A 183 4.23 -4.62 2.44
N ILE A 184 5.06 -3.68 2.01
CA ILE A 184 6.20 -3.97 1.16
C ILE A 184 7.31 -4.68 1.95
N ALA A 185 7.84 -4.05 2.99
CA ALA A 185 9.10 -4.48 3.62
C ALA A 185 9.07 -4.56 5.16
N SER A 186 7.89 -4.49 5.77
CA SER A 186 7.76 -4.50 7.23
C SER A 186 6.44 -5.11 7.69
N TRP A 187 6.44 -5.54 8.94
CA TRP A 187 5.22 -5.82 9.68
C TRP A 187 4.63 -4.53 10.27
N THR A 188 3.34 -4.54 10.55
CA THR A 188 2.75 -3.57 11.47
C THR A 188 3.32 -3.74 12.87
N ASN A 189 3.43 -2.64 13.61
CA ASN A 189 3.79 -2.71 15.03
C ASN A 189 2.65 -3.30 15.88
N ALA A 190 1.42 -3.37 15.33
CA ALA A 190 0.24 -3.83 16.06
C ALA A 190 0.39 -5.26 16.61
N HIS A 191 1.22 -6.11 16.01
CA HIS A 191 1.51 -7.45 16.56
C HIS A 191 2.18 -7.43 17.92
N GLY A 192 3.00 -6.41 18.21
CA GLY A 192 3.73 -6.26 19.47
C GLY A 192 3.07 -5.32 20.48
N GLN A 193 1.93 -4.74 20.12
CA GLN A 193 1.24 -3.69 20.87
C GLN A 193 0.00 -4.24 21.58
N GLU A 194 -0.23 -3.74 22.80
CA GLU A 194 -1.32 -4.16 23.71
C GLU A 194 -2.70 -3.70 23.24
N TRP A 195 -3.76 -4.11 23.93
CA TRP A 195 -5.08 -3.49 23.74
C TRP A 195 -5.34 -2.48 24.85
N ASP A 196 -4.82 -1.26 24.68
CA ASP A 196 -4.98 -0.14 25.62
C ASP A 196 -5.62 1.07 24.93
N THR A 197 -6.94 1.21 25.05
CA THR A 197 -7.69 2.33 24.45
C THR A 197 -7.42 3.67 25.12
N SER A 198 -6.66 3.72 26.21
CA SER A 198 -6.20 4.97 26.82
C SER A 198 -4.92 5.53 26.18
N ASP A 199 -4.19 4.71 25.44
CA ASP A 199 -2.92 5.08 24.78
C ASP A 199 -2.88 4.52 23.35
N CYS A 200 -3.19 5.38 22.38
CA CYS A 200 -3.23 4.99 20.97
C CYS A 200 -1.92 4.41 20.45
N THR A 201 -0.78 4.81 21.02
CA THR A 201 0.54 4.31 20.59
C THR A 201 0.79 2.87 21.01
N LYS A 202 -0.06 2.33 21.87
CA LYS A 202 -0.01 0.94 22.34
C LYS A 202 -1.06 0.06 21.71
N LEU A 203 -1.94 0.57 20.84
CA LEU A 203 -3.05 -0.20 20.30
C LEU A 203 -2.63 -1.26 19.28
N GLY A 204 -2.91 -2.53 19.59
CA GLY A 204 -2.59 -3.66 18.76
C GLY A 204 -3.35 -4.94 19.14
N THR A 205 -2.71 -6.07 18.84
CA THR A 205 -3.28 -7.42 18.88
C THR A 205 -2.37 -8.41 19.60
N LYS A 206 -1.42 -7.92 20.41
CA LYS A 206 -0.44 -8.75 21.11
C LYS A 206 -1.09 -9.86 21.94
N ASP A 207 -2.14 -9.54 22.69
CA ASP A 207 -2.91 -10.52 23.48
C ASP A 207 -3.53 -11.62 22.61
N LEU A 208 -4.01 -11.29 21.40
CA LEU A 208 -4.57 -12.27 20.47
C LEU A 208 -3.48 -13.14 19.84
N LEU A 209 -2.33 -12.56 19.51
CA LEU A 209 -1.18 -13.28 18.97
C LEU A 209 -0.59 -14.24 19.99
N ASP A 210 -0.35 -13.77 21.22
CA ASP A 210 0.19 -14.57 22.32
C ASP A 210 -0.76 -15.73 22.69
N ALA A 211 -2.08 -15.52 22.56
CA ALA A 211 -3.08 -16.55 22.72
C ALA A 211 -3.20 -17.52 21.53
N GLY A 212 -2.41 -17.33 20.47
CA GLY A 212 -2.42 -18.18 19.28
C GLY A 212 -3.69 -18.07 18.43
N LYS A 213 -4.43 -16.95 18.52
CA LYS A 213 -5.70 -16.75 17.81
C LYS A 213 -5.53 -16.52 16.30
N TYR A 214 -4.32 -16.16 15.86
CA TYR A 214 -3.99 -16.05 14.45
C TYR A 214 -2.52 -16.35 14.23
N ILE A 215 -2.19 -16.71 12.98
CA ILE A 215 -0.83 -16.92 12.51
C ILE A 215 -0.39 -15.66 11.77
N ARG A 216 0.80 -15.15 12.10
CA ARG A 216 1.38 -13.99 11.42
C ARG A 216 2.20 -14.44 10.22
N ALA A 217 1.68 -14.22 9.02
CA ALA A 217 2.41 -14.41 7.78
C ALA A 217 3.37 -13.24 7.48
N ASN A 218 4.15 -13.38 6.42
CA ASN A 218 5.18 -12.42 6.05
C ASN A 218 4.64 -11.28 5.16
N TYR A 219 5.38 -10.17 5.08
CA TYR A 219 5.17 -9.08 4.12
C TYR A 219 5.69 -9.44 2.71
N LEU A 220 5.37 -8.61 1.71
CA LEU A 220 5.60 -8.91 0.28
C LEU A 220 7.07 -9.20 -0.05
N LEU A 221 8.00 -8.37 0.43
CA LEU A 221 9.44 -8.51 0.15
C LEU A 221 10.15 -9.52 1.05
N TYR A 222 9.44 -10.31 1.85
CA TYR A 222 10.08 -11.37 2.63
C TYR A 222 10.48 -12.51 1.71
N LYS A 223 11.79 -12.80 1.60
CA LYS A 223 12.36 -13.79 0.65
C LYS A 223 11.81 -13.61 -0.77
N PRO A 224 12.06 -12.46 -1.42
CA PRO A 224 11.44 -12.16 -2.70
C PRO A 224 12.22 -12.87 -3.81
N THR A 225 11.97 -14.17 -4.00
CA THR A 225 12.54 -14.91 -5.13
C THR A 225 12.01 -14.41 -6.47
N SER A 226 10.89 -13.68 -6.47
CA SER A 226 10.15 -13.25 -7.66
C SER A 226 9.95 -11.73 -7.79
N LEU A 227 10.44 -10.88 -6.87
CA LEU A 227 10.27 -9.40 -6.97
C LEU A 227 10.79 -8.82 -8.29
N ALA A 228 11.98 -9.24 -8.72
CA ALA A 228 12.54 -8.76 -9.98
C ALA A 228 11.65 -9.16 -11.16
N ALA A 229 11.06 -10.36 -11.14
CA ALA A 229 10.13 -10.80 -12.16
C ALA A 229 8.83 -9.98 -12.14
N TRP A 230 8.31 -9.64 -10.95
CA TRP A 230 7.13 -8.78 -10.81
C TRP A 230 7.38 -7.39 -11.38
N VAL A 231 8.48 -6.73 -10.98
CA VAL A 231 8.80 -5.38 -11.49
C VAL A 231 8.95 -5.40 -13.01
N VAL A 232 9.57 -6.44 -13.58
CA VAL A 232 9.65 -6.60 -15.04
C VAL A 232 8.28 -6.81 -15.67
N SER A 233 7.42 -7.65 -15.07
CA SER A 233 6.04 -7.88 -15.49
C SER A 233 5.25 -6.57 -15.54
N MET A 234 5.32 -5.78 -14.47
CA MET A 234 4.69 -4.47 -14.35
C MET A 234 5.15 -3.47 -15.41
N VAL A 235 6.47 -3.38 -15.63
CA VAL A 235 7.02 -2.49 -16.66
C VAL A 235 6.51 -2.93 -18.04
N ASN A 236 6.53 -4.23 -18.34
CA ASN A 236 6.06 -4.75 -19.62
C ASN A 236 4.56 -4.49 -19.82
N ASP A 237 3.74 -4.66 -18.78
CA ASP A 237 2.30 -4.40 -18.83
C ASP A 237 2.02 -2.92 -19.08
N ALA A 238 2.70 -2.03 -18.34
CA ALA A 238 2.58 -0.59 -18.52
C ALA A 238 3.02 -0.14 -19.92
N VAL A 239 4.09 -0.72 -20.47
CA VAL A 239 4.54 -0.47 -21.85
C VAL A 239 3.54 -0.97 -22.88
N THR A 240 3.03 -2.19 -22.70
CA THR A 240 2.12 -2.83 -23.66
C THR A 240 0.77 -2.11 -23.72
N ASN A 241 0.25 -1.72 -22.56
CA ASN A 241 -1.07 -1.13 -22.42
C ASN A 241 -1.05 0.41 -22.35
N ASN A 242 0.12 1.03 -22.52
CA ASN A 242 0.31 2.47 -22.44
C ASN A 242 -0.25 3.07 -21.12
N LEU A 243 -0.07 2.37 -20.01
CA LEU A 243 -0.55 2.74 -18.67
C LEU A 243 0.43 3.70 -18.00
N TYR A 244 0.56 4.88 -18.61
CA TYR A 244 1.47 5.92 -18.15
C TYR A 244 0.71 7.14 -17.70
N VAL A 245 1.18 7.73 -16.60
CA VAL A 245 0.94 9.13 -16.29
C VAL A 245 1.89 9.94 -17.17
N ASN A 246 1.34 10.83 -17.99
CA ASN A 246 2.13 11.61 -18.92
C ASN A 246 2.86 12.72 -18.16
N CYS A 247 4.19 12.69 -18.16
CA CYS A 247 5.04 13.63 -17.42
C CYS A 247 5.76 14.59 -18.36
N LEU A 248 5.14 14.88 -19.51
CA LEU A 248 5.70 15.82 -20.47
C LEU A 248 5.52 17.25 -19.94
N PRO A 249 6.52 18.13 -20.11
CA PRO A 249 6.25 19.56 -20.02
C PRO A 249 5.22 19.86 -21.10
N SER A 250 4.12 20.50 -20.72
CA SER A 250 3.18 20.99 -21.71
C SER A 250 3.92 22.02 -22.63
N GLU A 251 3.46 22.20 -23.89
CA GLU A 251 4.09 23.08 -24.92
C GLU A 251 3.86 24.59 -24.78
#